data_AF-A0A0F9LJ41-F1
#
_entry.id   AF-A0A0F9LJ41-F1
#
_cell.length_a   1.000
_cell.length_b   1.000
_cell.length_c   1.000
_cell.angle_alpha   90.00
_cell.angle_beta   90.00
_cell.angle_gamma   90.00
#
_symmetry.space_group_name_H-M   'P 1'
#
loop_
_entity.id
_entity.type
_entity.pdbx_description
1 polymer ?
#
loop_
_entity_poly.entity_id
_entity_poly.type
_entity_poly.pdbx_seq_one_letter_code
_entity_poly.pdbx_strand_id
1 'polypeptide(L)'
;MTDQDNRSFPIQRSILLPREQAVVPKDVYMAAYEVYCHVYGAQEAMITGWCRGGFGIGELVAFLYAKPFPKELWRAKVDEAFDGMKL
;
A
#
# COMPACT_ATOMS: atom_id res chain seq x y z
N MET A 1 15.08 -23.08 14.49
CA MET A 1 13.88 -22.44 15.06
C MET A 1 13.79 -21.08 14.39
N THR A 2 12.94 -20.98 13.37
CA THR A 2 12.95 -19.92 12.35
C THR A 2 12.27 -18.66 12.87
N ASP A 3 13.08 -17.69 13.24
CA ASP A 3 12.68 -16.31 13.50
C ASP A 3 13.24 -15.47 12.33
N GLN A 4 12.52 -14.44 11.87
CA GLN A 4 12.86 -13.53 10.73
C GLN A 4 12.28 -13.86 9.33
N ASP A 5 10.95 -13.83 9.16
CA ASP A 5 10.39 -13.22 7.93
C ASP A 5 9.21 -12.29 8.26
N ASN A 6 9.37 -11.46 9.30
CA ASN A 6 8.42 -10.41 9.64
C ASN A 6 8.82 -9.10 8.95
N ARG A 7 9.13 -9.15 7.64
CA ARG A 7 9.59 -8.00 6.85
C ARG A 7 8.46 -6.94 6.82
N SER A 8 8.61 -5.88 7.59
CA SER A 8 7.66 -4.79 7.62
C SER A 8 8.02 -3.77 6.53
N PHE A 9 7.04 -3.26 5.78
CA PHE A 9 7.23 -2.27 4.73
C PHE A 9 6.78 -0.89 5.21
N PRO A 10 7.47 0.19 4.80
CA PRO A 10 7.14 1.53 5.24
C PRO A 10 5.82 2.03 4.65
N ILE A 11 5.10 2.82 5.43
CA ILE A 11 3.94 3.61 4.98
C ILE A 11 4.08 5.06 5.44
N GLN A 12 3.54 6.00 4.67
CA GLN A 12 3.59 7.42 4.97
C GLN A 12 2.40 7.86 5.85
N ARG A 13 2.67 8.67 6.88
CA ARG A 13 1.66 9.34 7.71
C ARG A 13 1.93 10.84 7.81
N SER A 14 0.89 11.66 7.90
CA SER A 14 1.00 13.13 7.88
C SER A 14 1.51 13.75 9.19
N ILE A 15 1.41 13.05 10.34
CA ILE A 15 1.82 13.58 11.65
C ILE A 15 3.20 13.07 12.03
N LEU A 16 4.19 13.96 11.90
CA LEU A 16 5.60 13.74 12.19
C LEU A 16 5.86 13.57 13.70
N LEU A 17 6.04 12.32 14.14
CA LEU A 17 6.94 12.08 15.27
C LEU A 17 8.32 11.78 14.67
N PRO A 18 9.38 12.52 15.01
CA PRO A 18 10.67 12.49 14.27
C PRO A 18 11.43 11.16 14.27
N ARG A 19 10.92 10.09 14.89
CA ARG A 19 11.67 8.86 15.17
C ARG A 19 10.92 7.55 14.90
N GLU A 20 9.68 7.61 14.42
CA GLU A 20 8.88 6.40 14.17
C GLU A 20 8.41 6.38 12.72
N GLN A 21 8.94 5.43 11.95
CA GLN A 21 8.41 5.11 10.63
C GLN A 21 7.25 4.12 10.79
N ALA A 22 6.07 4.49 10.32
CA ALA A 22 4.94 3.58 10.29
C ALA A 22 5.23 2.45 9.29
N VAL A 23 4.90 1.22 9.69
CA VAL A 23 5.15 0.03 8.87
C VAL A 23 3.94 -0.89 8.87
N VAL A 24 3.83 -1.72 7.83
CA VAL A 24 2.82 -2.78 7.70
C VAL A 24 3.48 -4.10 7.34
N PRO A 25 2.85 -5.26 7.64
CA PRO A 25 3.38 -6.55 7.22
C PRO A 25 3.57 -6.63 5.70
N LYS A 26 4.60 -7.35 5.25
CA LYS A 26 4.89 -7.57 3.82
C LYS A 26 3.67 -8.02 3.04
N ASP A 27 2.90 -8.98 3.56
CA ASP A 27 1.76 -9.53 2.83
C ASP A 27 0.67 -8.49 2.58
N VAL A 28 0.45 -7.59 3.56
CA VAL A 28 -0.46 -6.45 3.42
C VAL A 28 0.06 -5.48 2.36
N TYR A 29 1.36 -5.17 2.40
CA TYR A 29 1.98 -4.28 1.42
C TYR A 29 1.94 -4.86 0.00
N MET A 30 2.25 -6.15 -0.15
CA MET A 30 2.26 -6.82 -1.45
C MET A 30 0.84 -6.98 -2.01
N ALA A 31 -0.17 -7.18 -1.16
CA ALA A 31 -1.56 -7.17 -1.59
C ALA A 31 -1.98 -5.79 -2.14
N ALA A 32 -1.60 -4.71 -1.48
CA ALA A 32 -1.81 -3.36 -2.00
C ALA A 32 -1.00 -3.10 -3.28
N TYR A 33 0.25 -3.57 -3.35
CA TYR A 33 1.11 -3.43 -4.52
C TYR A 33 0.59 -4.18 -5.75
N GLU A 34 -0.05 -5.33 -5.57
CA GLU A 34 -0.70 -6.05 -6.67
C GLU A 34 -1.81 -5.21 -7.32
N VAL A 35 -2.64 -4.56 -6.50
CA VAL A 35 -3.70 -3.67 -6.98
C VAL A 35 -3.11 -2.44 -7.64
N TYR A 36 -2.11 -1.81 -7.00
CA TYR A 36 -1.37 -0.69 -7.56
C TYR A 36 -0.80 -1.00 -8.96
N CYS A 37 -0.14 -2.15 -9.12
CA CYS A 37 0.45 -2.56 -10.39
C CYS A 37 -0.59 -2.69 -11.50
N HIS A 38 -1.79 -3.18 -11.17
CA HIS A 38 -2.88 -3.30 -12.13
C HIS A 38 -3.42 -1.92 -12.54
N VAL A 39 -3.51 -0.98 -11.60
CA VAL A 39 -4.14 0.32 -11.80
C VAL A 39 -3.21 1.35 -12.45
N TYR A 40 -1.94 1.37 -12.05
CA TYR A 40 -0.95 2.40 -12.43
C TYR A 40 0.29 1.85 -13.13
N GLY A 41 0.46 0.53 -13.16
CA GLY A 41 1.68 -0.11 -13.66
C GLY A 41 2.70 -0.40 -12.55
N ALA A 42 3.60 -1.34 -12.81
CA ALA A 42 4.59 -1.77 -11.83
C ALA A 42 5.66 -0.70 -11.56
N GLN A 43 6.04 -0.57 -10.28
CA GLN A 43 7.13 0.32 -9.85
C GLN A 43 8.01 -0.41 -8.84
N GLU A 44 9.12 -1.00 -9.32
CA GLU A 44 9.99 -1.87 -8.52
C GLU A 44 10.58 -1.20 -7.27
N ALA A 45 10.80 0.12 -7.32
CA ALA A 45 11.28 0.89 -6.18
C ALA A 45 10.38 0.74 -4.93
N MET A 46 9.09 0.45 -5.12
CA MET A 46 8.13 0.25 -4.03
C MET A 46 8.40 -1.02 -3.22
N ILE A 47 8.97 -2.05 -3.83
CA ILE A 47 9.19 -3.37 -3.19
C ILE A 47 10.67 -3.64 -2.88
N THR A 48 11.58 -2.89 -3.50
CA THR A 48 13.04 -3.05 -3.33
C THR A 48 13.64 -2.15 -2.24
N GLY A 49 12.82 -1.29 -1.60
CA GLY A 49 13.25 -0.42 -0.49
C GLY A 49 13.88 0.91 -0.91
N TRP A 50 13.86 1.24 -2.20
CA TRP A 50 14.38 2.52 -2.73
C TRP A 50 13.30 3.62 -2.82
N CYS A 51 12.07 3.34 -2.40
CA CYS A 51 10.98 4.31 -2.35
C CYS A 51 11.04 5.15 -1.07
N ARG A 52 10.82 6.47 -1.20
CA ARG A 52 10.82 7.47 -0.12
C ARG A 52 9.53 7.37 0.74
N GLY A 53 9.26 6.20 1.32
CA GLY A 53 8.23 6.01 2.35
C GLY A 53 7.07 5.05 2.03
N GLY A 54 7.07 4.41 0.85
CA GLY A 54 6.02 3.46 0.47
C GLY A 54 4.66 4.13 0.23
N PHE A 55 3.58 3.36 0.40
CA PHE A 55 2.22 3.86 0.26
C PHE A 55 1.85 4.86 1.36
N GLY A 56 1.08 5.89 1.02
CA GLY A 56 0.32 6.66 1.99
C GLY A 56 -0.78 5.82 2.65
N ILE A 57 -1.21 6.19 3.87
CA ILE A 57 -2.32 5.48 4.56
C ILE A 57 -3.58 5.43 3.69
N GLY A 58 -3.97 6.54 3.06
CA GLY A 58 -5.13 6.59 2.17
C GLY A 58 -4.99 5.67 0.96
N GLU A 59 -3.81 5.65 0.34
CA GLU A 59 -3.51 4.74 -0.78
C GLU A 59 -3.60 3.28 -0.35
N LEU A 60 -2.97 2.93 0.78
CA LEU A 60 -2.99 1.58 1.31
C LEU A 60 -4.44 1.12 1.56
N VAL A 61 -5.27 1.97 2.16
CA VAL A 61 -6.69 1.68 2.40
C VAL A 61 -7.44 1.50 1.08
N ALA A 62 -7.26 2.38 0.09
CA ALA A 62 -7.92 2.28 -1.21
C ALA A 62 -7.57 0.96 -1.93
N PHE A 63 -6.29 0.60 -1.95
CA PHE A 63 -5.84 -0.61 -2.63
C PHE A 63 -6.34 -1.88 -1.92
N LEU A 64 -6.30 -1.92 -0.58
CA LEU A 64 -6.82 -3.05 0.18
C LEU A 64 -8.35 -3.16 0.10
N TYR A 65 -9.06 -2.03 0.02
CA TYR A 65 -10.50 -2.00 -0.23
C TYR A 65 -10.86 -2.62 -1.59
N ALA A 66 -10.09 -2.34 -2.64
CA ALA A 66 -10.34 -2.87 -3.98
C ALA A 66 -9.96 -4.35 -4.13
N LYS A 67 -8.97 -4.85 -3.39
CA LYS A 67 -8.41 -6.20 -3.50
C LYS A 67 -9.42 -7.38 -3.52
N PRO A 68 -10.49 -7.43 -2.70
CA PRO A 68 -11.43 -8.56 -2.69
C PRO A 68 -12.39 -8.59 -3.89
N PHE A 69 -12.46 -7.54 -4.71
CA PHE A 69 -13.31 -7.50 -5.89
C PHE A 69 -12.65 -8.22 -7.10
N PRO A 70 -13.42 -8.58 -8.14
CA PRO A 70 -12.87 -9.00 -9.43
C PRO A 70 -11.87 -7.99 -9.98
N LYS A 71 -10.80 -8.47 -10.64
CA LYS A 71 -9.64 -7.66 -11.02
C LYS A 71 -10.01 -6.52 -11.98
N GLU A 72 -10.93 -6.78 -12.89
CA GLU A 72 -11.51 -5.82 -13.82
C GLU A 72 -12.23 -4.64 -13.14
N LEU A 73 -12.64 -4.79 -11.87
CA LEU A 73 -13.28 -3.74 -11.09
C LEU A 73 -12.30 -2.94 -10.22
N TRP A 74 -11.04 -3.37 -10.11
CA TRP A 74 -10.10 -2.75 -9.17
C TRP A 74 -9.90 -1.26 -9.42
N ARG A 75 -9.80 -0.84 -10.69
CA ARG A 75 -9.70 0.59 -11.02
C ARG A 75 -10.88 1.37 -10.48
N ALA A 76 -12.09 0.93 -10.80
CA ALA A 76 -13.32 1.60 -10.38
C ALA A 76 -13.45 1.64 -8.85
N LYS A 77 -13.01 0.58 -8.14
CA LYS A 77 -13.05 0.51 -6.67
C LYS A 77 -12.00 1.36 -5.98
N VAL A 78 -10.82 1.50 -6.58
CA VAL A 78 -9.81 2.46 -6.12
C VAL A 78 -10.32 3.88 -6.29
N ASP A 79 -10.86 4.22 -7.47
CA ASP A 79 -11.41 5.55 -7.75
C ASP A 79 -12.58 5.87 -6.78
N GLU A 80 -13.50 4.92 -6.55
CA GLU A 80 -14.58 5.02 -5.56
C GLU A 80 -14.06 5.29 -4.14
N ALA A 81 -13.00 4.56 -3.71
CA ALA A 81 -12.42 4.74 -2.39
C ALA A 81 -11.80 6.14 -2.23
N PHE A 82 -11.06 6.61 -3.23
CA PHE A 82 -10.48 7.97 -3.20
C PHE A 82 -11.57 9.05 -3.19
N ASP A 83 -12.61 8.90 -4.01
CA ASP A 83 -13.75 9.83 -4.04
C ASP A 83 -14.53 9.86 -2.72
N GLY A 84 -14.62 8.71 -2.03
CA GLY A 84 -15.26 8.61 -0.71
C GLY A 84 -14.40 9.15 0.43
N MET A 85 -13.08 9.07 0.31
CA MET A 85 -12.14 9.53 1.34
C MET A 85 -11.93 11.04 1.37
N LYS A 86 -12.31 11.79 0.31
CA LYS A 86 -12.13 13.26 0.15
C LYS A 86 -11.16 13.86 1.18
N LEU A 87 -9.89 13.53 0.98
CA LEU A 87 -8.75 14.07 1.72
C LEU A 87 -8.42 15.49 1.23
#